data_AF-A0A7H2BIJ0-F1
#
_entry.id   AF-A0A7H2BIJ0-F1
#
_cell.length_a   1.000
_cell.length_b   1.000
_cell.length_c   1.000
_cell.angle_alpha   90.00
_cell.angle_beta   90.00
_cell.angle_gamma   90.00
#
_symmetry.space_group_name_H-M   'P 1'
#
loop_
_entity.id
_entity.type
_entity.pdbx_description
1 polymer ?
#
loop_
_entity_poly.entity_id
_entity_poly.type
_entity_poly.pdbx_seq_one_letter_code
_entity_poly.pdbx_strand_id
1 'polypeptide(L)'
;MSINPEELPNHPTESASAASSASAPQSAEPEVKPQITEKQAARINAPARNMIISMLVMIALLVPFLLLAPQLTNSQNHYDPNVDLHGTAYNASQEAKYPVAAPEPEGWTYNFARWTTAQADKIDVWSTGMVTPSQKYIELMQAKGTNPTWIANKVENAAISGEKEINGTTWEIRTLEDPKEDKTTTSYIAEVNGTTVILTGEAEPAEFEQLASAVVDYSRNPTMTTEPTASSGIK
;
A
#
# COMPACT_ATOMS: atom_id res chain seq x y z
N MET A 1 27.04 30.26 48.64
CA MET A 1 25.61 29.91 48.61
C MET A 1 25.40 28.88 49.71
N SER A 2 25.25 29.35 50.95
CA SER A 2 24.96 28.53 52.12
C SER A 2 23.46 28.52 52.33
N ILE A 3 22.86 27.35 52.54
CA ILE A 3 21.64 27.21 53.32
C ILE A 3 21.80 25.96 54.20
N ASN A 4 21.83 26.21 55.50
CA ASN A 4 21.84 25.24 56.58
C ASN A 4 20.38 24.83 56.91
N PRO A 5 20.16 23.72 57.63
CA PRO A 5 18.86 23.09 57.88
C PRO A 5 18.26 23.53 59.23
N GLU A 6 16.93 23.60 59.30
CA GLU A 6 16.07 23.71 60.51
C GLU A 6 14.64 23.87 59.93
N GLU A 7 13.53 23.32 60.41
CA GLU A 7 13.14 22.90 61.74
C GLU A 7 11.81 22.12 61.60
N LEU A 8 11.67 21.00 62.29
CA LEU A 8 10.41 20.31 62.56
C LEU A 8 10.07 20.63 64.01
N PRO A 9 8.89 21.18 64.34
CA PRO A 9 8.38 21.11 65.70
C PRO A 9 7.34 20.00 65.81
N ASN A 10 7.72 19.02 66.61
CA ASN A 10 6.85 18.07 67.30
C ASN A 10 5.63 18.75 67.92
N HIS A 11 4.50 18.06 67.90
CA HIS A 11 3.65 17.99 69.09
C HIS A 11 3.55 16.52 69.54
N PRO A 12 4.13 16.18 70.71
CA PRO A 12 3.97 14.90 71.36
C PRO A 12 2.72 14.95 72.24
N THR A 13 1.90 13.91 72.25
CA THR A 13 1.16 13.58 73.48
C THR A 13 0.97 12.07 73.56
N GLU A 14 1.87 11.54 74.38
CA GLU A 14 1.85 10.26 75.06
C GLU A 14 0.59 10.11 75.94
N SER A 15 0.27 8.85 76.26
CA SER A 15 -0.37 8.44 77.51
C SER A 15 -1.81 8.87 77.77
N ALA A 16 -2.73 7.96 77.48
CA ALA A 16 -3.94 7.81 78.27
C ALA A 16 -4.13 6.33 78.64
N SER A 17 -3.75 5.98 79.88
CA SER A 17 -4.18 4.78 80.58
C SER A 17 -4.67 5.17 81.97
N ALA A 18 -5.76 4.52 82.40
CA ALA A 18 -6.54 4.64 83.63
C ALA A 18 -7.52 5.85 83.68
N ALA A 19 -8.82 5.70 83.93
CA ALA A 19 -9.56 4.60 84.57
C ALA A 19 -11.06 4.65 84.22
N SER A 20 -11.69 3.46 84.33
CA SER A 20 -13.10 3.22 84.70
C SER A 20 -14.19 3.76 83.75
N SER A 21 -15.13 2.97 83.25
CA SER A 21 -15.91 1.95 83.95
C SER A 21 -16.57 1.03 82.94
N ALA A 22 -16.63 -0.26 83.28
CA ALA A 22 -17.43 -1.25 82.59
C ALA A 22 -18.91 -0.84 82.53
N SER A 23 -19.56 -1.08 81.38
CA SER A 23 -20.89 -1.73 81.24
C SER A 23 -21.34 -1.72 79.78
N ALA A 24 -21.55 -2.90 79.21
CA ALA A 24 -22.33 -3.12 77.98
C ALA A 24 -23.85 -3.01 78.28
N PRO A 25 -24.78 -3.13 77.31
CA PRO A 25 -24.77 -2.87 75.86
C PRO A 25 -25.96 -1.95 75.43
N GLN A 26 -26.21 -1.88 74.11
CA GLN A 26 -27.52 -1.56 73.48
C GLN A 26 -27.77 -0.07 73.23
N SER A 27 -27.57 0.43 72.00
CA SER A 27 -28.53 0.24 70.92
C SER A 27 -27.87 0.49 69.56
N ALA A 28 -27.94 -0.47 68.65
CA ALA A 28 -27.61 -0.26 67.25
C ALA A 28 -28.79 0.43 66.56
N GLU A 29 -28.59 1.67 66.16
CA GLU A 29 -29.47 2.39 65.23
C GLU A 29 -29.27 1.79 63.83
N PRO A 30 -30.32 1.47 63.06
CA PRO A 30 -30.16 0.75 61.80
C PRO A 30 -29.48 1.63 60.75
N GLU A 31 -28.39 1.11 60.19
CA GLU A 31 -27.67 1.67 59.06
C GLU A 31 -28.56 1.66 57.81
N VAL A 32 -29.07 2.83 57.41
CA VAL A 32 -29.86 2.99 56.17
C VAL A 32 -28.92 2.93 54.97
N LYS A 33 -28.79 1.75 54.35
CA LYS A 33 -28.12 1.59 53.04
C LYS A 33 -29.10 2.00 51.93
N PRO A 34 -28.79 3.01 51.09
CA PRO A 34 -29.68 3.38 49.99
C PRO A 34 -29.75 2.25 48.97
N GLN A 35 -30.89 1.58 48.88
CA GLN A 35 -31.13 0.56 47.86
C GLN A 35 -31.60 1.23 46.57
N ILE A 36 -30.79 1.15 45.52
CA ILE A 36 -31.20 1.56 44.17
C ILE A 36 -32.37 0.67 43.76
N THR A 37 -33.54 1.27 43.59
CA THR A 37 -34.73 0.53 43.14
C THR A 37 -34.54 0.14 41.66
N GLU A 38 -35.08 -1.00 41.22
CA GLU A 38 -34.96 -1.51 39.83
C GLU A 38 -35.31 -0.45 38.76
N LYS A 39 -36.24 0.46 39.05
CA LYS A 39 -36.63 1.59 38.18
C LYS A 39 -35.53 2.64 38.00
N GLN A 40 -34.62 2.81 38.96
CA GLN A 40 -33.46 3.69 38.87
C GLN A 40 -32.32 3.02 38.08
N ALA A 41 -32.11 1.70 38.26
CA ALA A 41 -31.16 0.93 37.44
C ALA A 41 -31.53 0.91 35.95
N ALA A 42 -32.83 0.80 35.63
CA ALA A 42 -33.32 0.89 34.24
C ALA A 42 -33.06 2.25 33.57
N ARG A 43 -33.03 3.35 34.34
CA ARG A 43 -32.71 4.69 33.84
C ARG A 43 -31.20 4.90 33.61
N ILE A 44 -30.36 4.20 34.37
CA ILE A 44 -28.89 4.23 34.23
C ILE A 44 -28.42 3.38 33.03
N ASN A 45 -29.11 2.28 32.72
CA ASN A 45 -28.77 1.39 31.59
C ASN A 45 -29.40 1.79 30.24
N ALA A 46 -30.40 2.69 30.25
CA ALA A 46 -31.01 3.26 29.05
C ALA A 46 -29.99 3.91 28.09
N PRO A 47 -29.00 4.72 28.53
CA PRO A 47 -27.99 5.28 27.63
C PRO A 47 -27.12 4.19 26.98
N ALA A 48 -26.76 3.13 27.71
CA ALA A 48 -25.95 2.04 27.17
C ALA A 48 -26.70 1.21 26.11
N ARG A 49 -27.99 0.92 26.34
CA ARG A 49 -28.83 0.24 25.34
C ARG A 49 -28.97 1.06 24.05
N ASN A 50 -29.20 2.36 24.20
CA ASN A 50 -29.31 3.25 23.05
C ASN A 50 -27.98 3.39 22.31
N MET A 51 -26.85 3.39 23.02
CA MET A 51 -25.51 3.39 22.42
C MET A 51 -25.25 2.14 21.58
N ILE A 52 -25.61 0.94 22.06
CA ILE A 52 -25.47 -0.32 21.31
C ILE A 52 -26.34 -0.30 20.05
N ILE A 53 -27.59 0.17 20.17
CA ILE A 53 -28.51 0.28 19.04
C ILE A 53 -27.94 1.26 18.00
N SER A 54 -27.46 2.43 18.41
CA SER A 54 -26.83 3.40 17.50
C SER A 54 -25.59 2.85 16.80
N MET A 55 -24.77 2.06 17.51
CA MET A 55 -23.59 1.41 16.93
C MET A 55 -23.99 0.39 15.86
N LEU A 56 -24.99 -0.44 16.13
CA LEU A 56 -25.51 -1.41 15.17
C LEU A 56 -26.13 -0.73 13.96
N VAL A 57 -26.87 0.38 14.15
CA VAL A 57 -27.43 1.17 13.04
C VAL A 57 -26.32 1.77 12.19
N MET A 58 -25.26 2.30 12.78
CA MET A 58 -24.12 2.84 12.04
C MET A 58 -23.39 1.76 11.22
N ILE A 59 -23.17 0.58 11.80
CA ILE A 59 -22.60 -0.58 11.09
C ILE A 59 -23.53 -1.02 9.96
N ALA A 60 -24.84 -1.14 10.22
CA ALA A 60 -25.83 -1.54 9.23
C ALA A 60 -25.94 -0.54 8.07
N LEU A 61 -25.66 0.74 8.31
CA LEU A 61 -25.54 1.74 7.25
C LEU A 61 -24.22 1.61 6.49
N LEU A 62 -23.09 1.30 7.15
CA LEU A 62 -21.78 1.12 6.50
C LEU A 62 -21.68 -0.15 5.66
N VAL A 63 -22.24 -1.27 6.12
CA VAL A 63 -22.18 -2.57 5.43
C VAL A 63 -22.61 -2.50 3.96
N PRO A 64 -23.76 -1.92 3.57
CA PRO A 64 -24.13 -1.82 2.17
C PRO A 64 -23.15 -0.95 1.38
N PHE A 65 -22.59 0.13 1.95
CA PHE A 65 -21.54 0.89 1.25
C PHE A 65 -20.26 0.08 1.06
N LEU A 66 -19.88 -0.77 2.02
CA LEU A 66 -18.72 -1.66 1.89
C LEU A 66 -18.96 -2.79 0.89
N LEU A 67 -20.18 -3.31 0.81
CA LEU A 67 -20.56 -4.39 -0.12
C LEU A 67 -20.80 -3.88 -1.55
N LEU A 68 -21.31 -2.65 -1.70
CA LEU A 68 -21.54 -2.02 -3.00
C LEU A 68 -20.35 -1.19 -3.47
N ALA A 69 -19.40 -0.84 -2.60
CA ALA A 69 -18.16 -0.26 -3.04
C ALA A 69 -17.53 -1.26 -4.02
N PRO A 70 -17.23 -0.85 -5.28
CA PRO A 70 -16.34 -1.64 -6.10
C PRO A 70 -15.10 -1.84 -5.26
N GLN A 71 -14.57 -3.06 -5.22
CA GLN A 71 -13.40 -3.37 -4.42
C GLN A 71 -12.25 -2.53 -4.95
N LEU A 72 -12.11 -1.30 -4.43
CA LEU A 72 -10.90 -0.53 -4.38
C LEU A 72 -10.05 -1.25 -3.33
N THR A 73 -9.74 -2.52 -3.57
CA THR A 73 -8.46 -3.06 -3.19
C THR A 73 -7.48 -2.07 -3.78
N ASN A 74 -6.89 -1.23 -2.93
CA ASN A 74 -5.81 -0.36 -3.32
C ASN A 74 -4.74 -1.26 -3.96
N SER A 75 -4.68 -1.25 -5.29
CA SER A 75 -3.84 -2.10 -6.14
C SER A 75 -2.38 -1.66 -6.12
N GLN A 76 -1.82 -1.40 -4.94
CA GLN A 76 -0.40 -1.03 -4.86
C GLN A 76 0.51 -2.22 -4.61
N ASN A 77 0.08 -3.28 -3.91
CA ASN A 77 1.03 -4.34 -3.51
C ASN A 77 0.47 -5.77 -3.42
N HIS A 78 -0.68 -6.08 -4.03
CA HIS A 78 -1.17 -7.47 -4.02
C HIS A 78 -0.57 -8.27 -5.16
N TYR A 79 0.24 -9.26 -4.80
CA TYR A 79 0.57 -10.42 -5.61
C TYR A 79 -0.74 -11.09 -6.06
N ASP A 80 -1.08 -10.97 -7.34
CA ASP A 80 -2.16 -11.72 -7.96
C ASP A 80 -1.55 -12.96 -8.65
N PRO A 81 -1.85 -14.19 -8.19
CA PRO A 81 -1.33 -15.39 -8.81
C PRO A 81 -1.79 -15.60 -10.26
N ASN A 82 -2.73 -14.80 -10.78
CA ASN A 82 -3.24 -14.88 -12.15
C ASN A 82 -3.36 -13.49 -12.80
N VAL A 83 -2.27 -12.72 -12.88
CA VAL A 83 -2.26 -11.49 -13.69
C VAL A 83 -2.60 -11.83 -15.13
N ASP A 84 -3.80 -11.43 -15.60
CA ASP A 84 -4.20 -11.50 -17.00
C ASP A 84 -3.49 -10.39 -17.79
N LEU A 85 -2.22 -10.63 -18.13
CA LEU A 85 -1.40 -9.67 -18.88
C LEU A 85 -2.03 -9.33 -20.23
N HIS A 86 -2.48 -10.33 -20.98
CA HIS A 86 -3.00 -10.17 -22.34
C HIS A 86 -4.33 -9.42 -22.36
N GLY A 87 -5.30 -9.84 -21.54
CA GLY A 87 -6.59 -9.15 -21.46
C GLY A 87 -6.43 -7.71 -20.98
N THR A 88 -5.53 -7.47 -20.03
CA THR A 88 -5.24 -6.12 -19.54
C THR A 88 -4.53 -5.28 -20.60
N ALA A 89 -3.54 -5.83 -21.30
CA ALA A 89 -2.82 -5.14 -22.38
C ALA A 89 -3.73 -4.83 -23.58
N TYR A 90 -4.67 -5.72 -23.90
CA TYR A 90 -5.70 -5.46 -24.91
C TYR A 90 -6.56 -4.26 -24.52
N ASN A 91 -7.13 -4.26 -23.32
CA ASN A 91 -7.95 -3.16 -22.82
C ASN A 91 -7.16 -1.83 -22.76
N ALA A 92 -5.93 -1.89 -22.26
CA ALA A 92 -5.04 -0.73 -22.21
C ALA A 92 -4.72 -0.19 -23.61
N SER A 93 -4.47 -1.05 -24.59
CA SER A 93 -4.23 -0.61 -25.97
C SER A 93 -5.44 0.09 -26.59
N GLN A 94 -6.65 -0.38 -26.27
CA GLN A 94 -7.89 0.25 -26.72
C GLN A 94 -8.09 1.64 -26.12
N GLU A 95 -7.66 1.85 -24.87
CA GLU A 95 -7.70 3.16 -24.22
C GLU A 95 -6.58 4.08 -24.76
N ALA A 96 -5.35 3.56 -24.80
CA ALA A 96 -4.14 4.25 -25.23
C ALA A 96 -4.13 4.67 -26.69
N LYS A 97 -4.89 3.98 -27.56
CA LYS A 97 -4.87 4.13 -29.03
C LYS A 97 -3.51 3.81 -29.66
N TYR A 98 -2.72 2.98 -28.99
CA TYR A 98 -1.49 2.37 -29.49
C TYR A 98 -1.27 1.02 -28.81
N PRO A 99 -0.53 0.08 -29.42
CA PRO A 99 -0.21 -1.19 -28.78
C PRO A 99 0.68 -0.99 -27.56
N VAL A 100 0.22 -1.45 -26.39
CA VAL A 100 1.06 -1.47 -25.19
C VAL A 100 1.90 -2.74 -25.13
N ALA A 101 3.11 -2.64 -24.60
CA ALA A 101 4.09 -3.72 -24.54
C ALA A 101 3.69 -4.79 -23.52
N ALA A 102 3.54 -6.02 -24.00
CA ALA A 102 3.23 -7.19 -23.18
C ALA A 102 4.11 -8.38 -23.60
N PRO A 103 5.45 -8.26 -23.58
CA PRO A 103 6.33 -9.40 -23.85
C PRO A 103 6.12 -10.48 -22.78
N GLU A 104 6.44 -11.75 -23.07
CA GLU A 104 6.44 -12.83 -22.06
C GLU A 104 7.78 -13.59 -22.12
N PRO A 105 8.84 -13.06 -21.51
CA PRO A 105 10.11 -13.77 -21.45
C PRO A 105 9.99 -15.08 -20.67
N GLU A 106 10.68 -16.12 -21.13
CA GLU A 106 10.60 -17.46 -20.52
C GLU A 106 11.10 -17.44 -19.06
N GLY A 107 10.29 -18.00 -18.15
CA GLY A 107 10.62 -18.14 -16.73
C GLY A 107 10.33 -16.91 -15.86
N TRP A 108 9.70 -15.88 -16.42
CA TRP A 108 9.31 -14.67 -15.69
C TRP A 108 7.86 -14.77 -15.20
N THR A 109 7.57 -14.10 -14.09
CA THR A 109 6.20 -14.03 -13.54
C THR A 109 5.76 -12.58 -13.37
N TYR A 110 4.49 -12.29 -13.63
CA TYR A 110 3.92 -10.95 -13.47
C TYR A 110 3.30 -10.77 -12.10
N ASN A 111 3.66 -9.68 -11.42
CA ASN A 111 3.01 -9.23 -10.18
C ASN A 111 1.80 -8.36 -10.46
N PHE A 112 1.86 -7.52 -11.50
CA PHE A 112 0.74 -6.69 -11.94
C PHE A 112 0.88 -6.27 -13.41
N ALA A 113 -0.25 -5.88 -13.99
CA ALA A 113 -0.36 -5.17 -15.25
C ALA A 113 -1.46 -4.11 -15.10
N ARG A 114 -1.23 -2.86 -15.50
CA ARG A 114 -2.22 -1.79 -15.37
C ARG A 114 -2.00 -0.62 -16.32
N TRP A 115 -3.11 -0.01 -16.71
CA TRP A 115 -3.14 1.32 -17.32
C TRP A 115 -3.44 2.37 -16.25
N THR A 116 -2.65 3.44 -16.20
CA THR A 116 -2.80 4.52 -15.21
C THR A 116 -2.98 5.86 -15.92
N THR A 117 -4.14 6.48 -15.73
CA THR A 117 -4.42 7.84 -16.19
C THR A 117 -3.87 8.85 -15.18
N ALA A 118 -2.96 9.73 -15.59
CA ALA A 118 -2.34 10.69 -14.68
C ALA A 118 -3.04 12.06 -14.75
N GLN A 119 -3.61 12.55 -13.65
CA GLN A 119 -4.30 13.85 -13.64
C GLN A 119 -3.34 15.04 -13.65
N ALA A 120 -2.19 14.92 -12.96
CA ALA A 120 -1.24 16.03 -12.78
C ALA A 120 -0.40 16.28 -14.05
N ASP A 121 0.29 15.24 -14.51
CA ASP A 121 1.24 15.35 -15.63
C ASP A 121 0.56 15.13 -17.00
N LYS A 122 -0.69 14.66 -17.02
CA LYS A 122 -1.46 14.32 -18.23
C LYS A 122 -0.76 13.35 -19.17
N ILE A 123 0.14 12.54 -18.62
CA ILE A 123 0.84 11.46 -19.31
C ILE A 123 0.31 10.15 -18.74
N ASP A 124 -0.53 9.48 -19.53
CA ASP A 124 -1.04 8.17 -19.17
C ASP A 124 0.03 7.11 -19.41
N VAL A 125 0.05 6.10 -18.54
CA VAL A 125 1.15 5.15 -18.44
C VAL A 125 0.63 3.73 -18.37
N TRP A 126 1.14 2.89 -19.26
CA TRP A 126 1.09 1.45 -19.12
C TRP A 126 2.21 0.98 -18.21
N SER A 127 1.91 0.17 -17.21
CA SER A 127 2.92 -0.41 -16.31
C SER A 127 2.71 -1.90 -16.09
N THR A 128 3.80 -2.67 -16.14
CA THR A 128 3.83 -4.08 -15.72
C THR A 128 4.98 -4.33 -14.76
N GLY A 129 4.70 -5.01 -13.65
CA GLY A 129 5.70 -5.42 -12.68
C GLY A 129 6.00 -6.90 -12.81
N MET A 130 7.27 -7.25 -12.94
CA MET A 130 7.72 -8.61 -13.25
C MET A 130 8.78 -9.08 -12.26
N VAL A 131 8.79 -10.38 -11.99
CA VAL A 131 9.85 -11.06 -11.25
C VAL A 131 10.62 -11.95 -12.21
N THR A 132 11.94 -11.80 -12.20
CA THR A 132 12.88 -12.51 -13.07
C THR A 132 13.17 -13.92 -12.54
N PRO A 133 13.79 -14.81 -13.35
CA PRO A 133 14.22 -16.13 -12.91
C PRO A 133 15.18 -16.07 -11.71
N SER A 134 16.01 -15.03 -11.62
CA SER A 134 16.92 -14.79 -10.48
C SER A 134 16.22 -14.19 -9.24
N GLN A 135 14.88 -14.12 -9.23
CA GLN A 135 14.06 -13.57 -8.14
C GLN A 135 14.28 -12.07 -7.92
N LYS A 136 14.60 -11.33 -8.99
CA LYS A 136 14.70 -9.87 -8.98
C LYS A 136 13.48 -9.23 -9.61
N TYR A 137 13.22 -7.97 -9.29
CA TYR A 137 12.08 -7.24 -9.80
C TYR A 137 12.49 -6.28 -10.92
N ILE A 138 11.67 -6.21 -11.97
CA ILE A 138 11.73 -5.17 -12.99
C ILE A 138 10.31 -4.65 -13.25
N GLU A 139 10.15 -3.34 -13.25
CA GLU A 139 8.95 -2.66 -13.75
C GLU A 139 9.20 -2.16 -15.18
N LEU A 140 8.31 -2.50 -16.10
CA LEU A 140 8.20 -1.88 -17.40
C LEU A 140 7.15 -0.77 -17.32
N MET A 141 7.50 0.42 -17.78
CA MET A 141 6.61 1.54 -18.01
C MET A 141 6.65 1.94 -19.48
N GLN A 142 5.50 2.21 -20.08
CA GLN A 142 5.39 2.72 -21.44
C GLN A 142 4.40 3.89 -21.48
N ALA A 143 4.81 4.98 -22.13
CA ALA A 143 3.97 6.16 -22.29
C ALA A 143 4.25 6.89 -23.61
N LYS A 144 3.30 7.72 -24.05
CA LYS A 144 3.42 8.57 -25.23
C LYS A 144 3.39 10.04 -24.83
N GLY A 145 4.08 10.89 -25.58
CA GLY A 145 4.09 12.34 -25.31
C GLY A 145 4.81 12.71 -24.01
N THR A 146 5.81 11.91 -23.64
CA THR A 146 6.63 12.14 -22.45
C THR A 146 7.53 13.37 -22.62
N ASN A 147 8.16 13.78 -21.53
CA ASN A 147 9.16 14.84 -21.53
C ASN A 147 10.29 14.50 -20.55
N PRO A 148 11.45 15.18 -20.64
CA PRO A 148 12.60 14.87 -19.79
C PRO A 148 12.33 14.93 -18.29
N THR A 149 11.45 15.84 -17.84
CA THR A 149 11.07 15.96 -16.42
C THR A 149 10.29 14.73 -15.95
N TRP A 150 9.36 14.24 -16.76
CA TRP A 150 8.61 13.02 -16.45
C TRP A 150 9.53 11.79 -16.38
N ILE A 151 10.47 11.64 -17.33
CA ILE A 151 11.44 10.54 -17.32
C ILE A 151 12.32 10.61 -16.06
N ALA A 152 12.85 11.81 -15.74
CA ALA A 152 13.66 12.03 -14.55
C ALA A 152 12.89 11.69 -13.28
N ASN A 153 11.61 12.03 -13.18
CA ASN A 153 10.77 11.66 -12.04
C ASN A 153 10.55 10.14 -11.94
N LYS A 154 10.32 9.46 -13.07
CA LYS A 154 10.08 8.00 -13.09
C LYS A 154 11.30 7.17 -12.70
N VAL A 155 12.50 7.70 -12.93
CA VAL A 155 13.77 7.06 -12.55
C VAL A 155 14.44 7.75 -11.37
N GLU A 156 13.68 8.51 -10.57
CA GLU A 156 14.15 9.17 -9.33
C GLU A 156 15.42 10.03 -9.50
N ASN A 157 15.57 10.67 -10.66
CA ASN A 157 16.75 11.44 -11.06
C ASN A 157 18.07 10.63 -11.04
N ALA A 158 17.99 9.30 -11.29
CA ALA A 158 19.14 8.44 -11.47
C ALA A 158 20.13 9.05 -12.48
N ALA A 159 21.42 8.91 -12.21
CA ALA A 159 22.47 9.45 -13.06
C ALA A 159 22.66 8.56 -14.30
N ILE A 160 22.98 9.17 -15.44
CA ILE A 160 23.34 8.42 -16.67
C ILE A 160 24.64 7.66 -16.41
N SER A 161 24.60 6.34 -16.56
CA SER A 161 25.73 5.44 -16.34
C SER A 161 26.23 4.81 -17.64
N GLY A 162 25.45 4.84 -18.72
CA GLY A 162 25.90 4.41 -20.03
C GLY A 162 24.79 4.37 -21.07
N GLU A 163 25.11 3.76 -22.21
CA GLU A 163 24.17 3.46 -23.29
C GLU A 163 24.46 2.07 -23.85
N LYS A 164 23.44 1.37 -24.34
CA LYS A 164 23.59 0.06 -24.97
C LYS A 164 22.63 -0.12 -26.13
N GLU A 165 23.13 -0.66 -27.24
CA GLU A 165 22.28 -1.06 -28.36
C GLU A 165 21.74 -2.48 -28.12
N ILE A 166 20.41 -2.62 -28.13
CA ILE A 166 19.72 -3.89 -27.90
C ILE A 166 18.66 -4.04 -28.98
N ASN A 167 18.78 -5.10 -29.77
CA ASN A 167 17.86 -5.41 -30.86
C ASN A 167 17.64 -4.22 -31.82
N GLY A 168 18.68 -3.44 -32.11
CA GLY A 168 18.62 -2.27 -33.00
C GLY A 168 17.98 -1.01 -32.40
N THR A 169 17.72 -1.00 -31.09
CA THR A 169 17.27 0.18 -30.34
C THR A 169 18.36 0.59 -29.35
N THR A 170 18.71 1.87 -29.31
CA THR A 170 19.63 2.42 -28.30
C THR A 170 18.88 2.67 -27.00
N TRP A 171 19.37 2.06 -25.92
CA TRP A 171 18.88 2.23 -24.56
C TRP A 171 19.86 3.07 -23.75
N GLU A 172 19.37 4.17 -23.17
CA GLU A 172 20.08 4.92 -22.16
C GLU A 172 19.98 4.18 -20.82
N ILE A 173 21.12 3.98 -20.16
CA ILE A 173 21.21 3.30 -18.88
C ILE A 173 21.46 4.34 -17.80
N ARG A 174 20.64 4.30 -16.75
CA ARG A 174 20.79 5.10 -15.55
C ARG A 174 20.91 4.22 -14.32
N THR A 175 21.62 4.72 -13.33
CA THR A 175 21.85 4.01 -12.08
C THR A 175 21.67 4.95 -10.89
N LEU A 176 20.98 4.47 -9.87
CA LEU A 176 20.82 5.12 -8.58
C LEU A 176 21.28 4.17 -7.48
N GLU A 177 22.26 4.61 -6.69
CA GLU A 177 22.74 3.88 -5.52
C GLU A 177 22.02 4.41 -4.28
N ASP A 178 21.41 3.52 -3.50
CA ASP A 178 20.91 3.83 -2.16
C ASP A 178 21.98 3.45 -1.11
N PRO A 179 22.69 4.43 -0.52
CA PRO A 179 23.74 4.16 0.44
C PRO A 179 23.23 3.62 1.79
N LYS A 180 21.92 3.67 2.05
CA LYS A 180 21.33 3.16 3.29
C LYS A 180 20.97 1.68 3.18
N GLU A 181 20.52 1.26 2.00
CA GLU A 181 20.09 -0.13 1.77
C GLU A 181 21.13 -0.99 1.06
N ASP A 182 22.26 -0.41 0.65
CA ASP A 182 23.30 -1.08 -0.17
C ASP A 182 22.69 -1.70 -1.44
N LYS A 183 21.79 -0.93 -2.06
CA LYS A 183 21.04 -1.34 -3.25
C LYS A 183 21.33 -0.41 -4.41
N THR A 184 21.30 -0.99 -5.61
CA THR A 184 21.49 -0.28 -6.86
C THR A 184 20.27 -0.50 -7.75
N THR A 185 19.52 0.57 -8.01
CA THR A 185 18.42 0.56 -8.97
C THR A 185 18.98 0.95 -10.33
N THR A 186 18.73 0.12 -11.33
CA THR A 186 19.12 0.36 -12.72
C THR A 186 17.88 0.64 -13.56
N SER A 187 17.98 1.60 -14.48
CA SER A 187 16.91 1.93 -15.41
C SER A 187 17.42 1.94 -16.85
N TYR A 188 16.70 1.27 -17.76
CA TYR A 188 16.92 1.27 -19.20
C TYR A 188 15.81 2.09 -19.84
N ILE A 189 16.16 3.12 -20.62
CA ILE A 189 15.22 4.06 -21.21
C ILE A 189 15.43 4.09 -22.72
N ALA A 190 14.36 3.91 -23.50
CA ALA A 190 14.43 4.01 -24.95
C ALA A 190 13.12 4.51 -25.58
N GLU A 191 13.22 5.08 -26.77
CA GLU A 191 12.08 5.33 -27.64
C GLU A 191 11.84 4.10 -28.54
N VAL A 192 10.65 3.51 -28.41
CA VAL A 192 10.22 2.33 -29.17
C VAL A 192 8.88 2.66 -29.82
N ASN A 193 8.82 2.65 -31.16
CA ASN A 193 7.61 2.94 -31.96
C ASN A 193 6.86 4.23 -31.56
N GLY A 194 7.61 5.29 -31.22
CA GLY A 194 7.04 6.59 -30.85
C GLY A 194 6.42 6.62 -29.44
N THR A 195 6.81 5.68 -28.59
CA THR A 195 6.54 5.66 -27.15
C THR A 195 7.85 5.55 -26.37
N THR A 196 7.92 6.20 -25.22
CA THR A 196 9.03 6.01 -24.29
C THR A 196 8.77 4.75 -23.48
N VAL A 197 9.75 3.86 -23.46
CA VAL A 197 9.78 2.68 -22.58
C VAL A 197 10.85 2.88 -21.52
N ILE A 198 10.50 2.62 -20.27
CA ILE A 198 11.41 2.61 -19.14
C ILE A 198 11.32 1.22 -18.50
N LEU A 199 12.44 0.53 -18.37
CA LEU A 199 12.59 -0.68 -17.56
C LEU A 199 13.36 -0.27 -16.31
N THR A 200 12.86 -0.51 -15.11
CA THR A 200 13.56 -0.11 -13.87
C THR A 200 13.47 -1.18 -12.80
N GLY A 201 14.55 -1.40 -12.05
CA GLY A 201 14.59 -2.42 -11.01
C GLY A 201 16.00 -2.78 -10.53
N GLU A 202 16.10 -3.92 -9.84
CA GLU A 202 17.32 -4.39 -9.17
C GLU A 202 17.86 -5.71 -9.80
N ALA A 203 17.42 -6.01 -11.03
CA ALA A 203 17.81 -7.21 -11.77
C ALA A 203 19.21 -7.12 -12.37
N GLU A 204 19.74 -8.26 -12.83
CA GLU A 204 21.04 -8.29 -13.50
C GLU A 204 20.94 -7.70 -14.92
N PRO A 205 22.03 -7.11 -15.46
CA PRO A 205 22.03 -6.52 -16.81
C PRO A 205 21.53 -7.46 -17.91
N ALA A 206 21.85 -8.76 -17.81
CA ALA A 206 21.38 -9.76 -18.78
C ALA A 206 19.85 -9.90 -18.81
N GLU A 207 19.19 -9.76 -17.66
CA GLU A 207 17.72 -9.83 -17.56
C GLU A 207 17.08 -8.55 -18.11
N PHE A 208 17.70 -7.38 -17.88
CA PHE A 208 17.29 -6.14 -18.54
C PHE A 208 17.41 -6.23 -20.06
N GLU A 209 18.50 -6.81 -20.57
CA GLU A 209 18.71 -6.99 -22.01
C GLU A 209 17.70 -7.96 -22.63
N GLN A 210 17.38 -9.05 -21.94
CA GLN A 210 16.36 -10.01 -22.36
C GLN A 210 15.00 -9.32 -22.48
N LEU A 211 14.59 -8.56 -21.46
CA LEU A 211 13.31 -7.85 -21.48
C LEU A 211 13.30 -6.74 -22.53
N ALA A 212 14.36 -5.93 -22.63
CA ALA A 212 14.50 -4.88 -23.63
C ALA A 212 14.38 -5.44 -25.06
N SER A 213 15.06 -6.56 -25.34
CA SER A 213 14.95 -7.23 -26.64
C SER A 213 13.52 -7.71 -26.91
N ALA A 214 12.87 -8.33 -25.93
CA ALA A 214 11.51 -8.83 -26.05
C ALA A 214 10.48 -7.71 -26.27
N VAL A 215 10.65 -6.55 -25.62
CA VAL A 215 9.83 -5.36 -25.87
C VAL A 215 9.98 -4.87 -27.30
N VAL A 216 11.22 -4.77 -27.80
CA VAL A 216 11.48 -4.32 -29.16
C VAL A 216 10.86 -5.30 -30.18
N ASP A 217 11.01 -6.60 -29.98
CA ASP A 217 10.37 -7.60 -30.86
C ASP A 217 8.86 -7.56 -30.82
N TYR A 218 8.27 -7.48 -29.62
CA TYR A 218 6.83 -7.33 -29.45
C TYR A 218 6.30 -6.08 -30.16
N SER A 219 7.05 -4.97 -30.10
CA SER A 219 6.63 -3.72 -30.74
C SER A 219 6.56 -3.81 -32.27
N ARG A 220 7.39 -4.65 -32.90
CA ARG A 220 7.41 -4.84 -34.36
C ARG A 220 6.19 -5.61 -34.86
N ASN A 221 5.74 -6.59 -34.08
CA ASN A 221 4.60 -7.42 -34.38
C ASN A 221 3.75 -7.57 -33.10
N PRO A 222 2.90 -6.59 -32.76
CA PRO A 222 2.03 -6.67 -31.59
C PRO A 222 0.93 -7.71 -31.88
N THR A 223 1.26 -8.98 -31.69
CA THR A 223 0.43 -10.14 -32.03
C THR A 223 -0.77 -10.30 -31.10
N MET A 224 -0.82 -9.59 -29.97
CA MET A 224 -1.79 -9.78 -28.88
C MET A 224 -2.78 -8.61 -28.71
N THR A 225 -2.82 -7.67 -29.66
CA THR A 225 -3.85 -6.61 -29.72
C THR A 225 -5.00 -6.93 -30.69
N THR A 226 -5.11 -8.20 -31.11
CA THR A 226 -6.27 -8.71 -31.85
C THR A 226 -7.19 -9.45 -30.88
N GLU A 227 -8.52 -9.34 -31.09
CA GLU A 227 -9.57 -9.79 -30.17
C GLU A 227 -9.24 -11.10 -29.43
N PRO A 228 -9.56 -11.22 -28.13
CA PRO A 228 -9.42 -12.49 -27.44
C PRO A 228 -10.21 -13.53 -28.22
N THR A 229 -9.53 -14.54 -28.77
CA THR A 229 -10.20 -15.68 -29.39
C THR A 229 -11.06 -16.29 -28.29
N ALA A 230 -12.38 -16.11 -28.39
CA ALA A 230 -13.33 -16.73 -27.49
C ALA A 230 -12.98 -18.22 -27.42
N SER A 231 -12.61 -18.68 -26.22
CA SER A 231 -12.39 -20.08 -25.91
C SER A 231 -13.59 -20.88 -26.39
N SER A 232 -13.41 -21.56 -27.52
CA SER A 232 -14.41 -22.40 -28.14
C SER A 232 -14.23 -23.81 -27.60
N GLY A 233 -15.30 -24.36 -27.03
CA GLY A 233 -15.49 -25.80 -27.03
C GLY A 233 -15.44 -26.48 -25.68
N ILE A 234 -16.62 -26.50 -25.06
CA ILE A 234 -17.17 -27.61 -24.27
C ILE A 234 -16.70 -28.97 -24.83
N LYS A 235 -16.22 -29.85 -23.95
CA LYS A 235 -16.71 -31.23 -23.88
C LYS A 235 -16.63 -31.78 -22.45
#